data_AF-A0A960PDD4-F1
#
_entry.id   AF-A0A960PDD4-F1
#
_cell.length_a   1.000
_cell.length_b   1.000
_cell.length_c   1.000
_cell.angle_alpha   90.00
_cell.angle_beta   90.00
_cell.angle_gamma   90.00
#
_symmetry.space_group_name_H-M   'P 1'
#
loop_
_entity.id
_entity.type
_entity.pdbx_description
1 polymer ?
#
loop_
_entity_poly.entity_id
_entity_poly.type
_entity_poly.pdbx_seq_one_letter_code
_entity_poly.pdbx_strand_id
1 'polypeptide(L)'
;MLVAIRLFLCGIFALAGIGKLLDLEGSKKAVEDFGVSGSISKYLAVLLPVVEIAIAILLLPVQTSWFGAIGGGGLMIVFIAGMLWQMRLGNAPDCHCFGQIHSEPVSKKSLLRNAAFVVLALFLVIQGRGYQGLDLFEPADINSKTNLMQIIIGIAVLGFLAAIVYFLNKISGQQTQIMRRIEVLELISHDGGKEVEREDVKDPAHGLPIGANVPEFEISDIGGKKRSYKEI
;
A
#
# COMPACT_ATOMS: atom_id res chain seq x y z
N MET A 1 -27.16 -5.37 -11.13
CA MET A 1 -26.27 -4.19 -10.98
C MET A 1 -25.83 -3.96 -9.53
N LEU A 2 -26.76 -3.81 -8.55
CA LEU A 2 -26.41 -3.51 -7.15
C LEU A 2 -25.55 -4.59 -6.47
N VAL A 3 -25.82 -5.87 -6.76
CA VAL A 3 -24.98 -6.99 -6.27
C VAL A 3 -23.54 -6.87 -6.75
N ALA A 4 -23.32 -6.49 -8.01
CA ALA A 4 -21.96 -6.31 -8.54
C ALA A 4 -21.20 -5.19 -7.83
N ILE A 5 -21.87 -4.06 -7.53
CA ILE A 5 -21.27 -2.96 -6.76
C ILE A 5 -20.92 -3.41 -5.34
N ARG A 6 -21.82 -4.16 -4.68
CA ARG A 6 -21.57 -4.70 -3.33
C ARG A 6 -20.38 -5.63 -3.30
N LEU A 7 -20.30 -6.56 -4.25
CA LEU A 7 -19.19 -7.52 -4.36
C LEU A 7 -17.87 -6.82 -4.68
N PHE A 8 -17.91 -5.80 -5.54
CA PHE A 8 -16.74 -5.00 -5.86
C PHE A 8 -16.22 -4.25 -4.63
N LEU A 9 -17.08 -3.54 -3.89
CA LEU A 9 -16.70 -2.86 -2.65
C LEU A 9 -16.24 -3.86 -1.57
N CYS A 10 -16.91 -5.00 -1.44
CA CYS A 10 -16.49 -6.10 -0.55
C CYS A 10 -15.05 -6.53 -0.86
N GLY A 11 -14.73 -6.75 -2.14
CA GLY A 11 -13.37 -7.12 -2.54
C GLY A 11 -12.34 -6.05 -2.21
N ILE A 12 -12.66 -4.77 -2.42
CA ILE A 12 -11.77 -3.65 -2.07
C ILE A 12 -11.49 -3.62 -0.58
N PHE A 13 -12.53 -3.69 0.27
CA PHE A 13 -12.36 -3.67 1.72
C PHE A 13 -11.65 -4.92 2.24
N ALA A 14 -11.92 -6.09 1.66
CA ALA A 14 -11.22 -7.33 2.01
C ALA A 14 -9.73 -7.27 1.64
N LEU A 15 -9.41 -6.80 0.42
CA LEU A 15 -8.04 -6.57 -0.03
C LEU A 15 -7.31 -5.58 0.89
N ALA A 16 -7.95 -4.45 1.21
CA ALA A 16 -7.38 -3.43 2.06
C ALA A 16 -7.11 -3.96 3.48
N GLY A 17 -8.09 -4.63 4.09
CA GLY A 17 -7.96 -5.16 5.45
C GLY A 17 -6.94 -6.29 5.55
N ILE A 18 -6.98 -7.26 4.63
CA ILE A 18 -5.98 -8.35 4.61
C ILE A 18 -4.59 -7.79 4.33
N GLY A 19 -4.45 -6.88 3.37
CA GLY A 19 -3.18 -6.23 3.06
C GLY A 19 -2.57 -5.51 4.26
N LYS A 20 -3.38 -4.79 5.04
CA LYS A 20 -2.93 -4.12 6.28
C LYS A 20 -2.60 -5.10 7.41
N LEU A 21 -3.31 -6.23 7.52
CA LEU A 21 -2.97 -7.27 8.51
C LEU A 21 -1.65 -7.99 8.18
N LEU A 22 -1.33 -8.14 6.89
CA LEU A 22 -0.04 -8.72 6.46
C LEU A 22 1.12 -7.73 6.63
N ASP A 23 0.84 -6.43 6.71
CA ASP A 23 1.80 -5.34 6.86
C ASP A 23 1.42 -4.42 8.03
N LEU A 24 1.45 -4.98 9.25
CA LEU A 24 1.11 -4.25 10.48
C LEU A 24 2.12 -3.11 10.75
N GLU A 25 3.38 -3.30 10.42
CA GLU A 25 4.42 -2.29 10.58
C GLU A 25 4.18 -1.08 9.66
N GLY A 26 3.89 -1.32 8.37
CA GLY A 26 3.50 -0.26 7.44
C GLY A 26 2.19 0.42 7.85
N SER A 27 1.21 -0.33 8.36
CA SER A 27 -0.04 0.23 8.89
C SER A 27 0.18 1.13 10.11
N LYS A 28 1.06 0.73 11.03
CA LYS A 28 1.45 1.54 12.19
C LYS A 28 2.15 2.82 11.75
N LYS A 29 3.12 2.70 10.83
CA LYS A 29 3.86 3.85 10.30
C LYS A 29 2.93 4.84 9.61
N ALA A 30 1.99 4.36 8.78
CA ALA A 30 0.98 5.22 8.16
C ALA A 30 0.19 6.01 9.20
N VAL A 31 -0.27 5.37 10.28
CA VAL A 31 -1.04 6.02 11.34
C VAL A 31 -0.19 7.04 12.12
N GLU A 32 1.10 6.74 12.35
CA GLU A 32 2.05 7.69 12.95
C GLU A 32 2.30 8.90 12.04
N ASP A 33 2.46 8.68 10.73
CA ASP A 33 2.61 9.73 9.72
C ASP A 33 1.36 10.61 9.62
N PHE A 34 0.18 10.07 9.97
CA PHE A 34 -1.05 10.84 10.13
C PHE A 34 -1.08 11.74 11.39
N GLY A 35 -0.05 11.69 12.23
CA GLY A 35 0.10 12.52 13.42
C GLY A 35 -0.46 11.90 14.70
N VAL A 36 -0.75 10.60 14.70
CA VAL A 36 -1.24 9.88 15.88
C VAL A 36 -0.06 9.42 16.74
N SER A 37 -0.18 9.56 18.06
CA SER A 37 0.88 9.17 19.00
C SER A 37 1.10 7.65 19.02
N GLY A 38 2.36 7.22 19.15
CA GLY A 38 2.76 5.81 18.93
C GLY A 38 2.03 4.75 19.77
N SER A 39 1.51 5.10 20.95
CA SER A 39 0.69 4.18 21.75
C SER A 39 -0.68 3.93 21.12
N ILE A 40 -1.33 4.96 20.58
CA ILE A 40 -2.63 4.85 19.91
C ILE A 40 -2.46 4.26 18.52
N SER A 41 -1.35 4.55 17.85
CA SER A 41 -1.04 4.02 16.51
C SER A 41 -0.98 2.50 16.48
N LYS A 42 -0.47 1.84 17.54
CA LYS A 42 -0.49 0.37 17.64
C LYS A 42 -1.91 -0.19 17.66
N TYR A 43 -2.82 0.42 18.41
CA TYR A 43 -4.21 -0.02 18.47
C TYR A 43 -4.93 0.22 17.14
N LEU A 44 -4.76 1.41 16.55
CA LEU A 44 -5.38 1.75 15.27
C LEU A 44 -4.84 0.92 14.10
N ALA A 45 -3.56 0.55 14.12
CA ALA A 45 -2.95 -0.30 13.10
C ALA A 45 -3.61 -1.69 12.99
N VAL A 46 -4.19 -2.19 14.09
CA VAL A 46 -4.94 -3.47 14.11
C VAL A 46 -6.44 -3.22 13.95
N LEU A 47 -6.98 -2.23 14.65
CA LEU A 47 -8.42 -1.95 14.67
C LEU A 47 -8.95 -1.58 13.29
N LEU A 48 -8.20 -0.76 12.53
CA LEU A 48 -8.60 -0.32 11.20
C LEU A 48 -8.78 -1.49 10.22
N PRO A 49 -7.78 -2.39 10.03
CA PRO A 49 -7.98 -3.59 9.20
C PRO A 49 -9.14 -4.48 9.64
N VAL A 50 -9.35 -4.64 10.95
CA VAL A 50 -10.48 -5.43 11.48
C VAL A 50 -11.81 -4.80 11.08
N VAL A 51 -11.94 -3.47 11.18
CA VAL A 51 -13.12 -2.74 10.74
C VAL A 51 -13.33 -2.87 9.23
N GLU A 52 -12.26 -2.80 8.42
CA GLU A 52 -12.33 -2.99 6.97
C GLU A 52 -12.86 -4.38 6.60
N ILE A 53 -12.35 -5.43 7.25
CA ILE A 53 -12.84 -6.81 7.04
C ILE A 53 -14.30 -6.96 7.51
N ALA A 54 -14.65 -6.38 8.65
CA ALA A 54 -16.03 -6.40 9.14
C ALA A 54 -16.99 -5.73 8.14
N ILE A 55 -16.60 -4.60 7.55
CA ILE A 55 -17.37 -3.92 6.49
C ILE A 55 -17.51 -4.81 5.26
N ALA A 56 -16.43 -5.48 4.83
CA ALA A 56 -16.48 -6.43 3.72
C ALA A 56 -17.49 -7.55 3.97
N ILE A 57 -17.47 -8.14 5.17
CA ILE A 57 -18.42 -9.18 5.58
C ILE A 57 -19.85 -8.63 5.59
N LEU A 58 -20.08 -7.44 6.17
CA LEU A 58 -21.40 -6.81 6.23
C LEU A 58 -21.99 -6.53 4.84
N LEU A 59 -21.15 -6.31 3.82
CA LEU A 59 -21.60 -6.09 2.44
C LEU A 59 -22.10 -7.37 1.74
N LEU A 60 -21.80 -8.57 2.25
CA LEU A 60 -22.19 -9.85 1.64
C LEU A 60 -23.68 -10.20 1.83
N PRO A 61 -24.29 -10.12 3.03
CA PRO A 61 -25.72 -10.35 3.22
C PRO A 61 -26.56 -9.13 2.81
N VAL A 62 -27.69 -9.35 2.14
CA VAL A 62 -28.62 -8.26 1.75
C VAL A 62 -29.14 -7.48 2.97
N GLN A 63 -29.37 -8.16 4.09
CA GLN A 63 -29.94 -7.56 5.30
C GLN A 63 -28.98 -6.58 5.98
N THR A 64 -27.67 -6.81 5.84
CA THR A 64 -26.62 -6.04 6.51
C THR A 64 -25.88 -5.11 5.56
N SER A 65 -26.01 -5.29 4.24
CA SER A 65 -25.24 -4.53 3.26
C SER A 65 -25.52 -3.04 3.28
N TRP A 66 -26.70 -2.61 3.72
CA TRP A 66 -26.99 -1.20 3.94
C TRP A 66 -26.12 -0.61 5.05
N PHE A 67 -25.92 -1.32 6.16
CA PHE A 67 -25.00 -0.89 7.22
C PHE A 67 -23.55 -0.96 6.76
N GLY A 68 -23.18 -2.00 6.00
CA GLY A 68 -21.86 -2.13 5.38
C GLY A 68 -21.54 -0.96 4.43
N ALA A 69 -22.51 -0.51 3.63
CA ALA A 69 -22.35 0.61 2.72
C ALA A 69 -22.18 1.94 3.46
N ILE A 70 -22.93 2.17 4.55
CA ILE A 70 -22.76 3.35 5.41
C ILE A 70 -21.38 3.33 6.08
N GLY A 71 -21.01 2.20 6.69
CA GLY A 71 -19.73 2.05 7.38
C GLY A 71 -18.55 2.20 6.43
N GLY A 72 -18.59 1.55 5.26
CA GLY A 72 -17.57 1.65 4.22
C GLY A 72 -17.46 3.05 3.63
N GLY A 73 -18.59 3.68 3.32
CA GLY A 73 -18.62 5.06 2.83
C GLY A 73 -18.03 6.03 3.86
N GLY A 74 -18.43 5.91 5.13
CA GLY A 74 -17.91 6.72 6.23
C GLY A 74 -16.41 6.53 6.43
N LEU A 75 -15.94 5.29 6.45
CA LEU A 75 -14.52 4.98 6.60
C LEU A 75 -13.69 5.58 5.46
N MET A 76 -14.15 5.47 4.21
CA MET A 76 -13.47 6.09 3.07
C MET A 76 -13.47 7.62 3.13
N ILE A 77 -14.55 8.25 3.58
CA ILE A 77 -14.60 9.70 3.75
C ILE A 77 -13.59 10.15 4.80
N VAL A 78 -13.52 9.47 5.94
CA VAL A 78 -12.53 9.77 7.00
C VAL A 78 -11.11 9.62 6.45
N PHE A 79 -10.85 8.55 5.70
CA PHE A 79 -9.55 8.31 5.09
C PHE A 79 -9.18 9.40 4.07
N ILE A 80 -10.12 9.81 3.20
CA ILE A 80 -9.92 10.91 2.25
C ILE A 80 -9.66 12.23 2.98
N ALA A 81 -10.40 12.52 4.05
CA ALA A 81 -10.20 13.72 4.86
C ALA A 81 -8.80 13.74 5.48
N GLY A 82 -8.34 12.61 6.02
CA GLY A 82 -6.99 12.46 6.55
C GLY A 82 -5.91 12.72 5.49
N MET A 83 -6.04 12.11 4.31
CA MET A 83 -5.10 12.35 3.19
C MET A 83 -5.06 13.84 2.80
N LEU A 84 -6.22 14.47 2.63
CA LEU A 84 -6.32 15.90 2.26
C LEU A 84 -5.72 16.80 3.33
N TRP A 85 -5.90 16.46 4.61
CA TRP A 85 -5.32 17.18 5.72
C TRP A 85 -3.79 17.14 5.65
N GLN A 86 -3.20 15.96 5.51
CA GLN A 86 -1.74 15.82 5.42
C GLN A 86 -1.15 16.49 4.17
N MET A 87 -1.82 16.38 3.02
CA MET A 87 -1.42 17.11 1.81
C MET A 87 -1.38 18.63 2.01
N ARG A 88 -2.31 19.20 2.80
CA ARG A 88 -2.32 20.64 3.11
C ARG A 88 -1.17 21.05 4.04
N LEU A 89 -0.69 20.14 4.88
CA LEU A 89 0.49 20.35 5.73
C LEU A 89 1.81 20.26 4.98
N GLY A 90 1.79 19.94 3.67
CA GLY A 90 3.01 19.76 2.87
C GLY A 90 3.69 18.41 3.09
N ASN A 91 3.15 17.57 3.96
CA ASN A 91 3.55 16.18 4.10
C ASN A 91 2.94 15.40 2.95
N ALA A 92 3.76 14.67 2.19
CA ALA A 92 3.29 13.66 1.24
C ALA A 92 3.44 12.29 1.91
N PRO A 93 2.56 11.90 2.85
CA PRO A 93 2.68 10.61 3.50
C PRO A 93 2.56 9.50 2.45
N ASP A 94 3.37 8.45 2.57
CA ASP A 94 3.26 7.28 1.70
C ASP A 94 1.89 6.63 1.94
N CYS A 95 1.09 6.55 0.88
CA CYS A 95 -0.30 6.18 1.03
C CYS A 95 -0.45 4.65 1.05
N HIS A 96 -0.28 4.03 2.22
CA HIS A 96 -0.45 2.58 2.42
C HIS A 96 -1.92 2.09 2.37
N CYS A 97 -2.74 2.64 1.46
CA CYS A 97 -4.17 2.30 1.30
C CYS A 97 -4.43 0.78 1.18
N PHE A 98 -3.45 0.05 0.64
CA PHE A 98 -3.46 -1.40 0.40
C PHE A 98 -2.26 -2.12 1.04
N GLY A 99 -1.66 -1.57 2.10
CA GLY A 99 -0.37 -2.03 2.64
C GLY A 99 0.80 -1.72 1.69
N GLN A 100 1.88 -2.51 1.73
CA GLN A 100 3.06 -2.37 0.83
C GLN A 100 2.78 -2.55 -0.67
N ILE A 101 1.55 -2.91 -1.05
CA ILE A 101 1.16 -3.25 -2.43
C ILE A 101 1.19 -2.02 -3.35
N HIS A 102 0.99 -0.82 -2.79
CA HIS A 102 0.98 0.41 -3.56
C HIS A 102 1.44 1.61 -2.71
N SER A 103 2.75 1.64 -2.41
CA SER A 103 3.42 2.80 -1.82
C SER A 103 3.76 3.78 -2.93
N GLU A 104 2.77 4.52 -3.42
CA GLU A 104 2.99 5.68 -4.28
C GLU A 104 2.58 6.93 -3.49
N PRO A 105 3.33 8.05 -3.60
CA PRO A 105 2.95 9.29 -2.94
C PRO A 105 1.52 9.66 -3.31
N VAL A 106 0.77 10.20 -2.34
CA VAL A 106 -0.65 10.58 -2.52
C VAL A 106 -0.81 11.42 -3.80
N SER A 107 -1.31 10.80 -4.85
CA SER A 107 -1.51 11.44 -6.15
C SER A 107 -2.99 11.76 -6.37
N LYS A 108 -3.30 12.74 -7.22
CA LYS A 108 -4.67 13.10 -7.60
C LYS A 108 -5.49 11.88 -8.09
N LYS A 109 -4.83 10.86 -8.64
CA LYS A 109 -5.46 9.60 -9.07
C LYS A 109 -5.95 8.76 -7.90
N SER A 110 -5.18 8.69 -6.81
CA SER A 110 -5.58 7.94 -5.59
C SER A 110 -6.81 8.55 -4.94
N LEU A 111 -6.87 9.89 -4.89
CA LEU A 111 -8.03 10.63 -4.38
C LEU A 111 -9.27 10.40 -5.25
N LEU A 112 -9.13 10.45 -6.58
CA LEU A 112 -10.23 10.21 -7.52
C LEU A 112 -10.77 8.78 -7.40
N ARG A 113 -9.89 7.79 -7.26
CA ARG A 113 -10.27 6.38 -7.05
C ARG A 113 -11.07 6.21 -5.76
N ASN A 114 -10.59 6.76 -4.65
CA ASN A 114 -11.29 6.66 -3.37
C ASN A 114 -12.62 7.43 -3.39
N ALA A 115 -12.69 8.58 -4.07
CA ALA A 115 -13.93 9.32 -4.30
C ALA A 115 -14.94 8.51 -5.12
N ALA A 116 -14.50 7.78 -6.15
CA ALA A 116 -15.37 6.89 -6.92
C ALA A 116 -15.96 5.78 -6.04
N PHE A 117 -15.17 5.21 -5.12
CA PHE A 117 -15.69 4.21 -4.16
C PHE A 117 -16.72 4.80 -3.20
N VAL A 118 -16.53 6.04 -2.73
CA VAL A 118 -17.53 6.76 -1.93
C VAL A 118 -18.82 6.95 -2.72
N VAL A 119 -18.77 7.31 -4.00
CA VAL A 119 -19.95 7.45 -4.85
C VAL A 119 -20.70 6.13 -4.98
N LEU A 120 -19.97 5.01 -5.18
CA LEU A 120 -20.57 3.67 -5.23
C LEU A 120 -21.23 3.29 -3.90
N ALA A 121 -20.59 3.60 -2.76
CA ALA A 121 -21.16 3.36 -1.44
C ALA A 121 -22.43 4.20 -1.22
N LEU A 122 -22.40 5.50 -1.55
CA LEU A 122 -23.57 6.38 -1.45
C LEU A 122 -24.72 5.91 -2.34
N PHE A 123 -24.43 5.43 -3.55
CA PHE A 123 -25.44 4.86 -4.43
C PHE A 123 -26.16 3.65 -3.79
N LEU A 124 -25.43 2.78 -3.09
CA LEU A 124 -26.03 1.69 -2.32
C LEU A 124 -26.85 2.17 -1.13
N VAL A 125 -26.44 3.25 -0.47
CA VAL A 125 -27.17 3.83 0.68
C VAL A 125 -28.49 4.46 0.23
N ILE A 126 -28.49 5.20 -0.89
CA ILE A 126 -29.66 5.91 -1.44
C ILE A 126 -30.74 4.93 -1.89
N GLN A 127 -30.36 3.76 -2.43
CA GLN A 127 -31.34 2.72 -2.79
C GLN A 127 -32.08 2.10 -1.59
N GLY A 128 -31.60 2.37 -0.38
CA GLY A 128 -32.28 1.97 0.84
C GLY A 128 -32.12 0.48 1.19
N ARG A 129 -32.74 0.11 2.30
CA ARG A 129 -32.61 -1.22 2.93
C ARG A 129 -33.30 -2.34 2.16
N GLY A 130 -34.41 -2.04 1.49
CA GLY A 130 -35.29 -3.02 0.84
C GLY A 130 -34.89 -3.42 -0.58
N TYR A 131 -33.97 -2.68 -1.22
CA TYR A 131 -33.60 -2.87 -2.62
C TYR A 131 -32.10 -3.11 -2.79
N GLN A 132 -31.49 -3.93 -1.93
CA GLN A 132 -30.04 -4.22 -1.96
C GLN A 132 -29.65 -5.33 -2.95
N GLY A 133 -30.59 -5.80 -3.79
CA GLY A 133 -30.35 -6.82 -4.82
C GLY A 133 -30.62 -8.25 -4.35
N LEU A 134 -30.05 -9.24 -5.06
CA LEU A 134 -30.23 -10.66 -4.79
C LEU A 134 -29.56 -11.08 -3.49
N ASP A 135 -30.21 -11.94 -2.71
CA ASP A 135 -29.61 -12.50 -1.50
C ASP A 135 -28.72 -13.70 -1.84
N LEU A 136 -27.53 -13.72 -1.23
CA LEU A 136 -26.48 -14.73 -1.47
C LEU A 136 -26.59 -15.91 -0.50
N PHE A 137 -27.34 -15.74 0.61
CA PHE A 137 -27.46 -16.73 1.69
C PHE A 137 -28.85 -17.36 1.79
N GLU A 138 -29.78 -17.03 0.89
CA GLU A 138 -31.07 -17.71 0.82
C GLU A 138 -30.84 -19.14 0.28
N PRO A 139 -31.37 -20.20 0.92
CA PRO A 139 -31.16 -21.57 0.48
C PRO A 139 -31.63 -21.73 -0.96
N ALA A 140 -30.69 -22.03 -1.86
CA ALA A 140 -30.98 -22.14 -3.27
C ALA A 140 -31.88 -23.37 -3.49
N ASP A 141 -33.17 -23.16 -3.73
CA ASP A 141 -34.11 -24.23 -4.08
C ASP A 141 -33.66 -24.88 -5.40
N ILE A 142 -33.18 -26.12 -5.29
CA ILE A 142 -32.48 -26.88 -6.35
C ILE A 142 -33.40 -27.08 -7.59
N ASN A 143 -34.71 -26.88 -7.44
CA ASN A 143 -35.70 -27.13 -8.48
C ASN A 143 -36.13 -25.88 -9.28
N SER A 144 -35.70 -24.67 -8.89
CA SER A 144 -36.14 -23.42 -9.55
C SER A 144 -35.06 -22.81 -10.45
N LYS A 145 -35.45 -22.32 -11.64
CA LYS A 145 -34.52 -21.76 -12.66
C LYS A 145 -33.70 -20.55 -12.18
N THR A 146 -34.04 -19.96 -11.03
CA THR A 146 -33.31 -18.90 -10.34
C THR A 146 -31.98 -19.36 -9.70
N ASN A 147 -31.77 -20.67 -9.53
CA ASN A 147 -30.63 -21.24 -8.81
C ASN A 147 -29.28 -21.13 -9.58
N LEU A 148 -29.30 -21.27 -10.91
CA LEU A 148 -28.08 -21.18 -11.73
C LEU A 148 -27.38 -19.83 -11.62
N MET A 149 -28.15 -18.73 -11.58
CA MET A 149 -27.58 -17.39 -11.45
C MET A 149 -26.94 -17.16 -10.07
N GLN A 150 -27.55 -17.68 -9.00
CA GLN A 150 -27.01 -17.63 -7.64
C GLN A 150 -25.72 -18.44 -7.52
N ILE A 151 -25.69 -19.66 -8.07
CA ILE A 151 -24.49 -20.50 -8.08
C ILE A 151 -23.36 -19.83 -8.88
N ILE A 152 -23.65 -19.30 -10.07
CA ILE A 152 -22.65 -18.61 -10.90
C ILE A 152 -22.07 -17.40 -10.16
N ILE A 153 -22.92 -16.58 -9.53
CA ILE A 153 -22.46 -15.43 -8.75
C ILE A 153 -21.67 -15.90 -7.53
N GLY A 154 -22.10 -16.92 -6.80
CA GLY A 154 -21.37 -17.48 -5.66
C GLY A 154 -19.99 -18.00 -6.05
N ILE A 155 -19.88 -18.74 -7.16
CA ILE A 155 -18.60 -19.20 -7.71
C ILE A 155 -17.75 -18.02 -8.18
N ALA A 156 -18.35 -17.01 -8.82
CA ALA A 156 -17.63 -15.82 -9.25
C ALA A 156 -17.07 -15.03 -8.06
N VAL A 157 -17.82 -14.94 -6.95
CA VAL A 157 -17.36 -14.32 -5.70
C VAL A 157 -16.23 -15.11 -5.08
N LEU A 158 -16.37 -16.43 -4.97
CA LEU A 158 -15.31 -17.30 -4.45
C LEU A 158 -14.05 -17.23 -5.31
N GLY A 159 -14.20 -17.25 -6.64
CA GLY A 159 -13.10 -17.09 -7.58
C GLY A 159 -12.43 -15.72 -7.47
N PHE A 160 -13.21 -14.65 -7.31
CA PHE A 160 -12.69 -13.30 -7.12
C PHE A 160 -11.94 -13.17 -5.78
N LEU A 161 -12.47 -13.72 -4.69
CA LEU A 161 -11.78 -13.78 -3.39
C LEU A 161 -10.49 -14.61 -3.48
N ALA A 162 -10.51 -15.75 -4.18
CA ALA A 162 -9.32 -16.57 -4.39
C ALA A 162 -8.26 -15.84 -5.24
N ALA A 163 -8.67 -15.13 -6.30
CA ALA A 163 -7.77 -14.32 -7.11
C ALA A 163 -7.15 -13.18 -6.30
N ILE A 164 -7.96 -12.52 -5.47
CA ILE A 164 -7.51 -11.52 -4.49
C ILE A 164 -6.39 -12.12 -3.61
N VAL A 165 -6.64 -13.23 -2.93
CA VAL A 165 -5.66 -13.88 -2.05
C VAL A 165 -4.39 -14.28 -2.82
N TYR A 166 -4.55 -14.79 -4.05
CA TYR A 166 -3.44 -15.15 -4.91
C TYR A 166 -2.57 -13.95 -5.29
N PHE A 167 -3.18 -12.83 -5.71
CA PHE A 167 -2.44 -11.60 -6.04
C PHE A 167 -1.77 -10.99 -4.81
N LEU A 168 -2.41 -11.03 -3.64
CA LEU A 168 -1.80 -10.59 -2.37
C LEU A 168 -0.53 -11.39 -2.06
N ASN A 169 -0.60 -12.73 -2.13
CA ASN A 169 0.55 -13.60 -1.91
C ASN A 169 1.67 -13.36 -2.93
N LYS A 170 1.31 -13.17 -4.20
CA LYS A 170 2.26 -12.92 -5.28
C LYS A 170 2.99 -11.59 -5.10
N ILE A 171 2.29 -10.54 -4.69
CA ILE A 171 2.87 -9.20 -4.52
C ILE A 171 3.73 -9.14 -3.25
N SER A 172 3.29 -9.76 -2.16
CA SER A 172 4.08 -9.89 -0.92
C SER A 172 5.44 -10.55 -1.19
N GLY A 173 5.48 -11.61 -1.99
CA GLY A 173 6.72 -12.31 -2.33
C GLY A 173 7.71 -11.50 -3.18
N GLN A 174 7.25 -10.51 -3.95
CA GLN A 174 8.13 -9.70 -4.83
C GLN A 174 8.87 -8.60 -4.06
N GLN A 175 8.25 -8.00 -3.04
CA GLN A 175 8.84 -6.89 -2.28
C GLN A 175 10.00 -7.34 -1.38
N THR A 176 9.92 -8.54 -0.79
CA THR A 176 11.02 -9.11 0.03
C THR A 176 12.33 -9.27 -0.75
N GLN A 177 12.26 -9.41 -2.08
CA GLN A 177 13.46 -9.54 -2.90
C GLN A 177 14.11 -8.19 -3.22
N ILE A 178 13.33 -7.11 -3.32
CA ILE A 178 13.86 -5.77 -3.60
C ILE A 178 14.57 -5.22 -2.36
N MET A 179 13.97 -5.35 -1.17
CA MET A 179 14.61 -4.95 0.08
C MET A 179 15.94 -5.67 0.32
N ARG A 180 15.98 -7.00 0.07
CA ARG A 180 17.23 -7.76 0.15
C ARG A 180 18.30 -7.27 -0.82
N ARG A 181 17.93 -6.81 -2.02
CA ARG A 181 18.91 -6.26 -2.97
C ARG A 181 19.45 -4.91 -2.53
N ILE A 182 18.61 -4.06 -1.94
CA ILE A 182 19.03 -2.76 -1.41
C ILE A 182 19.93 -2.97 -0.19
N GLU A 183 19.58 -3.87 0.73
CA GLU A 183 20.40 -4.18 1.90
C GLU A 183 21.76 -4.78 1.49
N VAL A 184 21.79 -5.65 0.48
CA VAL A 184 23.04 -6.15 -0.10
C VAL A 184 23.83 -5.02 -0.78
N LEU A 185 23.17 -4.12 -1.51
CA LEU A 185 23.83 -2.96 -2.11
C LEU A 185 24.37 -2.01 -1.03
N GLU A 186 23.62 -1.78 0.04
CA GLU A 186 24.00 -0.93 1.17
C GLU A 186 25.14 -1.54 1.97
N LEU A 187 25.15 -2.86 2.20
CA LEU A 187 26.28 -3.59 2.78
C LEU A 187 27.52 -3.48 1.91
N ILE A 188 27.39 -3.69 0.59
CA ILE A 188 28.50 -3.51 -0.37
C ILE A 188 28.96 -2.04 -0.40
N SER A 189 28.03 -1.08 -0.25
CA SER A 189 28.34 0.37 -0.21
C SER A 189 28.97 0.78 1.12
N HIS A 190 28.57 0.16 2.23
CA HIS A 190 29.12 0.38 3.57
C HIS A 190 30.55 -0.15 3.68
N ASP A 191 30.86 -1.24 2.97
CA ASP A 191 32.21 -1.80 2.89
C ASP A 191 33.07 -1.11 1.80
N GLY A 192 32.42 -0.51 0.79
CA GLY A 192 33.07 0.19 -0.33
C GLY A 192 33.18 1.71 -0.19
N GLY A 193 32.72 2.32 0.91
CA GLY A 193 32.55 3.77 0.99
C GLY A 193 32.52 4.39 2.39
N LYS A 194 32.98 3.69 3.43
CA LYS A 194 33.36 4.37 4.67
C LYS A 194 34.75 4.94 4.49
N GLU A 195 34.83 6.20 4.08
CA GLU A 195 36.00 7.02 4.38
C GLU A 195 36.23 6.91 5.89
N VAL A 196 37.29 6.21 6.29
CA VAL A 196 37.70 6.17 7.69
C VAL A 196 38.20 7.57 7.99
N GLU A 197 37.30 8.41 8.49
CA GLU A 197 37.58 9.79 8.87
C GLU A 197 38.61 9.74 9.99
N ARG A 198 39.87 9.99 9.62
CA ARG A 198 41.00 9.99 10.52
C ARG A 198 41.09 11.39 11.13
N GLU A 199 40.85 11.50 12.43
CA GLU A 199 40.88 12.76 13.19
C GLU A 199 42.22 13.52 13.06
N ASP A 200 43.28 12.83 12.64
CA ASP A 200 44.65 13.29 12.43
C ASP A 200 44.90 13.97 11.06
N VAL A 201 44.01 13.83 10.07
CA VAL A 201 44.20 14.44 8.73
C VAL A 201 43.13 15.50 8.47
N LYS A 202 43.37 16.71 8.98
CA LYS A 202 42.47 17.87 8.85
C LYS A 202 42.77 18.76 7.64
N ASP A 203 43.86 18.49 6.93
CA ASP A 203 44.38 19.36 5.87
C ASP A 203 44.64 18.55 4.59
N PRO A 204 43.99 18.88 3.44
CA PRO A 204 44.15 18.18 2.17
C PRO A 204 45.58 18.20 1.60
N ALA A 205 46.48 19.02 2.15
CA ALA A 205 47.91 19.01 1.80
C ALA A 205 48.70 17.83 2.40
N HIS A 206 48.18 17.16 3.44
CA HIS A 206 48.90 16.10 4.17
C HIS A 206 48.60 14.68 3.66
N GLY A 207 47.58 14.51 2.81
CA GLY A 207 47.23 13.23 2.21
C GLY A 207 45.73 13.06 2.04
N LEU A 208 45.34 12.10 1.20
CA LEU A 208 43.93 11.73 1.02
C LEU A 208 43.54 10.68 2.06
N PRO A 209 42.30 10.72 2.59
CA PRO A 209 41.80 9.69 3.48
C PRO A 209 41.77 8.32 2.80
N ILE A 210 41.89 7.25 3.59
CA ILE A 210 41.85 5.87 3.08
C ILE A 210 40.42 5.59 2.57
N GLY A 211 40.31 5.29 1.27
CA GLY A 211 39.03 5.07 0.58
C GLY A 211 38.54 6.25 -0.26
N ALA A 212 39.19 7.41 -0.18
CA ALA A 212 38.86 8.56 -1.02
C ALA A 212 39.21 8.32 -2.49
N ASN A 213 38.38 8.83 -3.39
CA ASN A 213 38.66 8.81 -4.82
C ASN A 213 39.92 9.64 -5.12
N VAL A 214 40.86 9.07 -5.87
CA VAL A 214 42.08 9.77 -6.31
C VAL A 214 41.70 10.93 -7.24
N PRO A 215 42.08 12.17 -6.93
CA PRO A 215 41.79 13.31 -7.79
C PRO A 215 42.54 13.20 -9.11
N GLU A 216 41.94 13.71 -10.18
CA GLU A 216 42.59 13.72 -11.49
C GLU A 216 43.81 14.67 -11.46
N PHE A 217 44.97 14.16 -11.88
CA PHE A 217 46.18 14.95 -12.06
C PHE A 217 46.84 14.67 -13.41
N GLU A 218 47.46 15.70 -13.98
CA GLU A 218 48.26 15.62 -15.19
C GLU A 218 49.73 15.88 -14.83
N ILE A 219 50.60 14.94 -15.19
CA ILE A 219 52.05 15.08 -15.02
C ILE A 219 52.75 14.95 -16.37
N SER A 220 53.86 15.68 -16.53
CA SER A 220 54.73 15.55 -17.70
C SER A 220 55.73 14.43 -17.48
N ASP A 221 55.81 13.49 -18.41
CA ASP A 221 56.82 12.43 -18.43
C ASP A 221 58.23 13.02 -18.70
N ILE A 222 59.28 12.24 -18.51
CA ILE A 222 60.70 12.60 -18.70
C ILE A 222 60.95 13.10 -20.14
N GLY A 223 60.15 12.66 -21.11
CA GLY A 223 60.14 13.13 -22.49
C GLY A 223 59.29 14.40 -22.76
N GLY A 224 58.77 15.07 -21.72
CA GLY A 224 57.97 16.29 -21.82
C GLY A 224 56.51 16.12 -22.28
N LYS A 225 56.03 14.88 -22.41
CA LYS A 225 54.65 14.58 -22.82
C LYS A 225 53.73 14.51 -21.58
N LYS A 226 52.65 15.27 -21.58
CA LYS A 226 51.63 15.22 -20.52
C LYS A 226 50.89 13.89 -20.54
N ARG A 227 50.69 13.29 -19.36
CA ARG A 227 49.94 12.04 -19.14
C ARG A 227 48.95 12.22 -17.99
N SER A 228 47.75 11.70 -18.18
CA SER A 228 46.68 11.68 -17.18
C SER A 228 46.58 10.29 -16.55
N TYR A 229 46.18 10.23 -15.29
CA TYR A 229 45.98 8.99 -14.53
C TYR A 229 45.06 7.96 -15.22
N LYS A 230 44.14 8.40 -16.09
CA LYS A 230 43.26 7.51 -16.87
C LYS A 230 43.93 6.81 -18.06
N GLU A 231 45.14 7.23 -18.43
CA GLU A 231 45.88 6.71 -19.60
C GLU A 231 47.04 5.76 -19.23
N ILE A 232 47.19 5.42 -17.96
CA ILE A 232 48.19 4.47 -17.42
C ILE A 232 47.46 3.20 -17.00
#